data_AF-F8X1G1-F1
#
_entry.id   AF-F8X1G1-F1
#
_cell.length_a   1.000
_cell.length_b   1.000
_cell.length_c   1.000
_cell.angle_alpha   90.00
_cell.angle_beta   90.00
_cell.angle_gamma   90.00
#
_symmetry.space_group_name_H-M   'P 1'
#
loop_
_entity.id
_entity.type
_entity.pdbx_description
1 polymer ?
#
loop_
_entity_poly.entity_id
_entity_poly.type
_entity_poly.pdbx_seq_one_letter_code
_entity_poly.pdbx_strand_id
1 'polypeptide(L)'
;MKKNRKVTAESVTINFRNYGKIAIPKGVLVTNETAMGIDDRYNFVDEFDWIDTNYPQVARSLKMDAQNYGINIPKEHIITQEDENI
;
A
#
# COMPACT_ATOMS: atom_id res chain seq x y z
N MET A 1 -10.38 -19.67 -8.61
CA MET A 1 -11.09 -18.37 -8.63
C MET A 1 -10.08 -17.33 -9.05
N LYS A 2 -10.37 -16.51 -10.07
CA LYS A 2 -9.60 -15.29 -10.32
C LYS A 2 -9.64 -14.47 -9.04
N LYS A 3 -8.49 -14.14 -8.45
CA LYS A 3 -8.44 -13.20 -7.33
C LYS A 3 -8.33 -11.81 -7.94
N ASN A 4 -9.32 -10.98 -7.67
CA ASN A 4 -9.26 -9.57 -8.00
C ASN A 4 -8.37 -8.91 -6.96
N ARG A 5 -7.27 -8.28 -7.38
CA ARG A 5 -6.36 -7.55 -6.48
C ARG A 5 -6.59 -6.06 -6.61
N LYS A 6 -6.56 -5.34 -5.50
CA LYS A 6 -6.61 -3.87 -5.48
C LYS A 6 -5.18 -3.36 -5.46
N VAL A 7 -4.84 -2.45 -6.37
CA VAL A 7 -3.50 -1.87 -6.46
C VAL A 7 -3.56 -0.37 -6.70
N THR A 8 -2.45 0.33 -6.46
CA THR A 8 -2.32 1.73 -6.84
C THR A 8 -2.34 1.89 -8.37
N ALA A 9 -3.19 2.77 -8.87
CA ALA A 9 -3.35 3.05 -10.30
C ALA A 9 -2.14 3.80 -10.89
N GLU A 10 -1.50 4.58 -10.04
CA GLU A 10 -0.37 5.46 -10.33
C GLU A 10 0.51 5.63 -9.08
N SER A 11 1.64 6.32 -9.23
CA SER A 11 2.45 6.69 -8.08
C SER A 11 1.72 7.75 -7.25
N VAL A 12 1.58 7.51 -5.94
CA VAL A 12 0.86 8.41 -5.03
C VAL A 12 1.78 8.86 -3.90
N THR A 13 1.76 10.16 -3.59
CA THR A 13 2.53 10.72 -2.49
C THR A 13 1.65 10.93 -1.27
N ILE A 14 1.99 10.29 -0.16
CA ILE A 14 1.25 10.37 1.10
C ILE A 14 2.16 10.92 2.20
N ASN A 15 1.62 11.80 3.03
CA ASN A 15 2.30 12.18 4.27
C ASN A 15 2.18 11.03 5.27
N PHE A 16 3.30 10.44 5.67
CA PHE A 16 3.33 9.33 6.61
C PHE A 16 4.21 9.65 7.81
N ARG A 17 3.55 9.89 8.95
CA ARG A 17 4.19 10.01 10.27
C ARG A 17 5.37 11.01 10.23
N ASN A 18 6.50 10.66 10.84
CA ASN A 18 7.74 11.44 10.87
C ASN A 18 8.61 11.28 9.61
N TYR A 19 8.20 10.46 8.64
CA TYR A 19 8.90 10.29 7.36
C TYR A 19 8.57 11.38 6.34
N GLY A 20 7.56 12.20 6.63
CA GLY A 20 7.09 13.24 5.73
C GLY A 20 6.39 12.65 4.51
N LYS A 21 6.66 13.21 3.33
CA LYS A 21 6.08 12.75 2.06
C LYS A 21 6.81 11.51 1.57
N ILE A 22 6.11 10.38 1.53
CA ILE A 22 6.57 9.15 0.87
C ILE A 22 5.81 8.95 -0.43
N ALA A 23 6.52 8.63 -1.50
CA ALA A 23 5.96 8.16 -2.76
C ALA A 23 5.80 6.64 -2.74
N ILE A 24 4.56 6.18 -2.91
CA ILE A 24 4.17 4.79 -3.10
C ILE A 24 4.08 4.55 -4.61
N PRO A 25 4.84 3.59 -5.17
CA PRO A 25 4.83 3.31 -6.61
C PRO A 25 3.46 2.90 -7.14
N LYS A 26 3.30 2.99 -8.47
CA LYS A 26 2.18 2.37 -9.20
C LYS A 26 2.24 0.85 -9.07
N GLY A 27 1.08 0.22 -9.01
CA GLY A 27 0.93 -1.24 -8.98
C GLY A 27 1.12 -1.85 -7.60
N VAL A 28 1.25 -1.02 -6.55
CA VAL A 28 1.44 -1.50 -5.18
C VAL A 28 0.15 -2.11 -4.66
N LEU A 29 0.23 -3.33 -4.15
CA LEU A 29 -0.89 -4.05 -3.55
C LEU A 29 -1.45 -3.31 -2.34
N VAL A 30 -2.78 -3.23 -2.27
CA VAL A 30 -3.50 -2.70 -1.11
C VAL A 30 -4.59 -3.67 -0.64
N THR A 31 -4.89 -3.61 0.65
CA THR A 31 -5.95 -4.38 1.31
C THR A 31 -6.92 -3.47 2.04
N ASN A 32 -8.19 -3.89 2.11
CA ASN A 32 -9.23 -3.31 2.96
C ASN A 32 -9.45 -4.12 4.24
N GLU A 33 -8.59 -5.09 4.52
CA GLU A 33 -8.64 -5.89 5.74
C GLU A 33 -8.11 -5.09 6.94
N THR A 34 -8.88 -5.14 8.03
CA THR A 34 -8.54 -4.52 9.31
C THR A 34 -8.65 -5.55 10.43
N ALA A 35 -8.20 -5.21 11.63
CA ALA A 35 -8.38 -6.07 12.81
C ALA A 35 -9.86 -6.37 13.13
N MET A 36 -10.80 -5.57 12.61
CA MET A 36 -12.26 -5.75 12.79
C MET A 36 -12.93 -6.43 11.58
N GLY A 37 -12.15 -6.92 10.62
CA GLY A 37 -12.63 -7.46 9.35
C GLY A 37 -12.49 -6.47 8.19
N ILE A 38 -13.21 -6.74 7.10
CA ILE A 38 -13.16 -5.95 5.86
C ILE A 38 -13.86 -4.60 6.06
N ASP A 39 -13.16 -3.49 5.75
CA ASP A 39 -13.71 -2.13 5.75
C ASP A 39 -13.30 -1.38 4.47
N ASP A 40 -14.25 -1.24 3.54
CA ASP A 40 -14.03 -0.63 2.22
C ASP A 40 -13.68 0.87 2.25
N ARG A 41 -13.68 1.50 3.43
CA ARG A 41 -13.19 2.88 3.60
C ARG A 41 -11.67 2.96 3.56
N TYR A 42 -10.97 1.85 3.77
CA TYR A 42 -9.51 1.80 3.84
C TYR A 42 -8.90 1.00 2.69
N ASN A 43 -7.72 1.43 2.26
CA ASN A 43 -6.88 0.77 1.28
C ASN A 43 -5.43 0.83 1.80
N PHE A 44 -5.10 -0.04 2.74
CA PHE A 44 -3.77 -0.10 3.33
C PHE A 44 -2.79 -0.77 2.39
N VAL A 45 -1.59 -0.21 2.25
CA VAL A 45 -0.48 -0.88 1.55
C VAL A 45 -0.23 -2.24 2.18
N ASP A 46 -0.20 -3.28 1.35
CA ASP A 46 -0.04 -4.69 1.75
C ASP A 46 1.30 -5.31 1.29
N GLU A 47 2.09 -4.55 0.52
CA GLU A 47 3.44 -4.96 0.14
C GLU A 47 4.45 -3.83 0.33
N PHE A 48 5.64 -4.19 0.79
CA PHE A 48 6.61 -3.23 1.33
C PHE A 48 8.00 -3.34 0.68
N ASP A 49 8.20 -4.21 -0.30
CA ASP A 49 9.53 -4.45 -0.89
C ASP A 49 10.11 -3.21 -1.57
N TRP A 50 9.25 -2.35 -2.13
CA TRP A 50 9.64 -1.07 -2.70
C TRP A 50 10.30 -0.12 -1.69
N ILE A 51 10.07 -0.30 -0.39
CA ILE A 51 10.67 0.53 0.66
C ILE A 51 12.18 0.33 0.71
N ASP A 52 12.69 -0.89 0.52
CA ASP A 52 14.13 -1.16 0.59
C ASP A 52 14.88 -0.44 -0.54
N THR A 53 14.28 -0.38 -1.73
CA THR A 53 14.85 0.28 -2.90
C THR A 53 14.74 1.80 -2.81
N ASN A 54 13.57 2.32 -2.41
CA ASN A 54 13.28 3.75 -2.49
C ASN A 54 13.73 4.53 -1.24
N TYR A 55 13.77 3.88 -0.07
CA TYR A 55 14.09 4.50 1.22
C TYR A 55 15.09 3.67 2.04
N PRO A 56 16.24 3.26 1.45
CA PRO A 56 17.16 2.28 2.06
C PRO A 56 17.67 2.70 3.44
N GLN A 57 17.83 4.01 3.67
CA GLN A 57 18.37 4.54 4.93
C GLN A 57 17.43 4.34 6.13
N VAL A 58 16.12 4.21 5.89
CA VAL A 58 15.10 4.09 6.94
C VAL A 58 14.22 2.86 6.78
N ALA A 59 14.55 1.97 5.84
CA ALA A 59 13.68 0.90 5.38
C ALA A 59 13.15 0.02 6.51
N ARG A 60 14.02 -0.41 7.43
CA ARG A 60 13.62 -1.23 8.58
C ARG A 60 12.54 -0.56 9.43
N SER A 61 12.75 0.70 9.82
CA SER A 61 11.80 1.43 10.67
C SER A 61 10.51 1.76 9.90
N LEU A 62 10.63 2.19 8.65
CA LEU A 62 9.48 2.53 7.82
C LEU A 62 8.58 1.31 7.57
N LYS A 63 9.15 0.13 7.32
CA LYS A 63 8.39 -1.13 7.19
C LYS A 63 7.64 -1.48 8.47
N MET A 64 8.33 -1.44 9.62
CA MET A 64 7.71 -1.72 10.91
C MET A 64 6.55 -0.78 11.20
N ASP A 65 6.71 0.52 10.94
CA ASP A 65 5.64 1.49 11.13
C ASP A 65 4.50 1.32 10.12
N ALA A 66 4.81 1.04 8.85
CA ALA A 66 3.81 0.79 7.82
C ALA A 66 2.94 -0.43 8.16
N GLN A 67 3.54 -1.49 8.71
CA GLN A 67 2.83 -2.69 9.18
C GLN A 67 1.96 -2.41 10.42
N ASN A 68 2.46 -1.61 11.37
CA ASN A 68 1.75 -1.36 12.64
C ASN A 68 0.63 -0.32 12.51
N TYR A 69 0.81 0.70 11.66
CA TYR A 69 -0.12 1.83 11.56
C TYR A 69 -0.92 1.86 10.27
N GLY A 70 -0.48 1.13 9.24
CA GLY A 70 -1.09 1.16 7.91
C GLY A 70 -0.79 2.45 7.15
N ILE A 71 -0.39 2.32 5.89
CA ILE A 71 -0.35 3.46 4.96
C ILE A 71 -1.64 3.42 4.14
N ASN A 72 -2.63 4.24 4.52
CA ASN A 72 -3.91 4.29 3.82
C ASN A 72 -3.81 5.12 2.53
N ILE A 73 -4.21 4.53 1.41
CA ILE A 73 -4.26 5.19 0.10
C ILE A 73 -5.70 5.67 -0.19
N PRO A 74 -5.89 6.92 -0.64
CA PRO A 74 -7.21 7.40 -1.07
C PRO A 74 -7.77 6.55 -2.22
N LYS A 75 -9.07 6.25 -2.16
CA LYS A 75 -9.73 5.30 -3.08
C LYS A 75 -9.64 5.71 -4.56
N GLU A 76 -9.53 7.00 -4.84
CA GLU A 76 -9.39 7.57 -6.18
C GLU A 76 -8.10 7.14 -6.88
N HIS A 77 -7.09 6.69 -6.13
CA HIS A 77 -5.83 6.18 -6.66
C HIS A 77 -5.80 4.64 -6.72
N ILE A 78 -6.91 3.94 -6.49
CA ILE A 78 -6.96 2.47 -6.46
C ILE A 78 -7.74 1.94 -7.66
N ILE A 79 -7.18 0.91 -8.29
CA ILE A 79 -7.86 0.11 -9.33
C ILE A 79 -7.92 -1.35 -8.91
N THR A 80 -8.91 -2.06 -9.45
CA THR A 80 -8.97 -3.51 -9.37
C THR A 80 -8.29 -4.09 -10.60
N GLN A 81 -7.28 -4.93 -10.40
CA GLN A 81 -6.65 -5.74 -11.45
C GLN A 81 -7.14 -7.17 -11.35
N GLU A 82 -7.50 -7.76 -12.49
CA GLU A 82 -7.72 -9.20 -12.59
C GLU A 82 -6.37 -9.91 -12.62
N ASP A 83 -6.19 -10.94 -11.80
CA ASP A 83 -5.08 -11.86 -12.00
C ASP A 83 -5.28 -12.60 -13.32
N GLU A 84 -4.53 -12.20 -14.35
CA GLU A 84 -4.30 -13.06 -15.50
C GLU A 84 -3.46 -14.25 -15.00
N ASN A 85 -4.08 -15.43 -14.95
CA ASN A 85 -3.35 -16.67 -14.77
C ASN A 85 -2.31 -16.76 -15.90
N ILE A 86 -1.04 -16.56 -15.57
CA ILE A 86 0.08 -16.98 -16.44
C ILE A 86 0.29 -18.48 -16.23
#